data_AF-A0A1H2DQG2-F1
#
_entry.id   AF-A0A1H2DQG2-F1
#
_cell.length_a   1.000
_cell.length_b   1.000
_cell.length_c   1.000
_cell.angle_alpha   90.00
_cell.angle_beta   90.00
_cell.angle_gamma   90.00
#
_symmetry.space_group_name_H-M   'P 1'
#
loop_
_entity.id
_entity.type
_entity.pdbx_description
1 polymer ?
#
loop_
_entity_poly.entity_id
_entity_poly.type
_entity_poly.pdbx_seq_one_letter_code
_entity_poly.pdbx_strand_id
1 'polypeptide(L)'
;MKKNLLVTNNVSMLIALALVLGFLYWARIIVIPIALSILLTFLLAPIVAWLQQHGVARVVAVALAASLALSTIVGAIWGVTSQIGSLLDTYPQYENNILSKLNQITERDRDGILDKLQVVTERITEKLTNNPAIEDKLPIPADKKEKIEAQPVRIVDDGPFQLSQLWSVFGPMLEPLANAGLIIVLVCFMLLNREDLRDRVISLIGVEQLAHTTRAFEDAGERVSRYLLMQLLINLGYGVAVALGLWLLDVPYAALWGFFGALLRYIPYLGAWLTAILPITLSLLLSPDWSLAIMVLAMFCVLELITNMIIEPMLYGRGIGVSQAALLVCVAFWTWLWGPIGLILASPLTVCIVVLGRYVPYLGFLDTLLGDRPTLSAGQRFYQRLLADDIDEASDIVEKQLSDTDHTLVQAFDSLAIPALMQARTDLRHGKIDTDEQNELIDNLTAVIKEYEEETKENEKQEQTERNIILVIPARDSIDDLAAQILIKSIPHEDFECHQLNSLGLATETLTVIEQLKASIAVIASVYPGDLAHTIYLCKRIRTRFPEIVIVASRFGMNDPQSVKNNSNKLQAVGANRVTNTLQETIIELEKLDLLDLSSTK
;
A
#
# COMPACT_ATOMS: atom_id res chain seq x y z
N MET A 1 35.33 -15.38 6.71
CA MET A 1 34.89 -14.76 7.98
C MET A 1 33.66 -13.84 7.86
N LYS A 2 33.54 -12.96 6.84
CA LYS A 2 32.35 -12.06 6.69
C LYS A 2 31.01 -12.79 6.47
N LYS A 3 30.98 -13.92 5.77
CA LYS A 3 29.75 -14.70 5.49
C LYS A 3 29.14 -15.31 6.76
N ASN A 4 29.97 -15.76 7.71
CA ASN A 4 29.48 -16.30 8.98
C ASN A 4 28.87 -15.19 9.86
N LEU A 5 29.44 -13.99 9.88
CA LEU A 5 28.89 -12.83 10.60
C LEU A 5 27.50 -12.40 10.09
N LEU A 6 27.29 -12.42 8.77
CA LEU A 6 25.97 -12.12 8.18
C LEU A 6 24.92 -13.18 8.51
N VAL A 7 25.28 -14.47 8.49
CA VAL A 7 24.36 -15.57 8.84
C VAL A 7 24.01 -15.55 10.34
N THR A 8 24.97 -15.26 11.23
CA THR A 8 24.68 -15.13 12.67
C THR A 8 23.76 -13.95 12.98
N ASN A 9 23.86 -12.86 12.21
CA ASN A 9 22.95 -11.71 12.33
C ASN A 9 21.52 -12.04 11.86
N ASN A 10 21.36 -12.78 10.76
CA ASN A 10 20.02 -13.14 10.26
C ASN A 10 19.31 -14.15 11.18
N VAL A 11 20.05 -15.13 11.71
CA VAL A 11 19.49 -16.11 12.66
C VAL A 11 19.10 -15.46 13.99
N SER A 12 19.94 -14.57 14.52
CA SER A 12 19.60 -13.84 15.75
C SER A 12 18.40 -12.91 15.56
N MET A 13 18.25 -12.29 14.39
CA MET A 13 17.07 -11.49 14.04
C MET A 13 15.79 -12.35 13.98
N LEU A 14 15.85 -13.54 13.37
CA LEU A 14 14.72 -14.47 13.32
C LEU A 14 14.32 -14.96 14.72
N ILE A 15 15.29 -15.28 15.57
CA ILE A 15 15.04 -15.67 16.97
C ILE A 15 14.41 -14.51 17.75
N ALA A 16 14.94 -13.29 17.60
CA ALA A 16 14.38 -12.10 18.24
C ALA A 16 12.94 -11.87 17.79
N LEU A 17 12.66 -11.99 16.49
CA LEU A 17 11.30 -11.86 15.94
C LEU A 17 10.36 -12.92 16.53
N ALA A 18 10.77 -14.20 16.55
CA ALA A 18 9.97 -15.27 17.11
C ALA A 18 9.68 -15.07 18.62
N LEU A 19 10.67 -14.59 19.38
CA LEU A 19 10.51 -14.25 20.80
C LEU A 19 9.54 -13.09 21.01
N VAL A 20 9.63 -12.04 20.19
CA VAL A 20 8.72 -10.88 20.24
C VAL A 20 7.29 -11.32 19.91
N LEU A 21 7.10 -12.13 18.85
CA LEU A 21 5.78 -12.67 18.49
C LEU A 21 5.21 -13.60 19.57
N GLY A 22 6.04 -14.47 20.14
CA GLY A 22 5.66 -15.34 21.25
C GLY A 22 5.25 -14.55 22.49
N PHE A 23 6.00 -13.49 22.83
CA PHE A 23 5.67 -12.58 23.92
C PHE A 23 4.36 -11.82 23.65
N LEU A 24 4.17 -11.30 22.43
CA LEU A 24 2.95 -10.60 22.01
C LEU A 24 1.70 -11.49 22.14
N TYR A 25 1.82 -12.77 21.77
CA TYR A 25 0.73 -13.73 21.90
C TYR A 25 0.44 -14.06 23.36
N TRP A 26 1.48 -14.33 24.15
CA TRP A 26 1.33 -14.65 25.57
C TRP A 26 0.77 -13.47 26.39
N ALA A 27 1.26 -12.26 26.12
CA ALA A 27 0.87 -11.04 26.83
C ALA A 27 -0.43 -10.41 26.29
N ARG A 28 -1.21 -11.10 25.43
CA ARG A 28 -2.42 -10.55 24.78
C ARG A 28 -3.42 -9.91 25.74
N ILE A 29 -3.56 -10.44 26.96
CA ILE A 29 -4.46 -9.91 28.00
C ILE A 29 -4.11 -8.46 28.37
N ILE A 30 -2.83 -8.09 28.31
CA ILE A 30 -2.32 -6.75 28.62
C ILE A 30 -2.12 -5.94 27.33
N VAL A 31 -1.58 -6.58 26.29
CA VAL A 31 -1.23 -5.89 25.05
C VAL A 31 -2.47 -5.44 24.28
N ILE A 32 -3.56 -6.22 24.24
CA ILE A 32 -4.78 -5.84 23.51
C ILE A 32 -5.38 -4.54 24.09
N PRO A 33 -5.60 -4.40 25.42
CA PRO A 33 -6.05 -3.14 26.01
C PRO A 33 -5.12 -1.96 25.72
N ILE A 34 -3.79 -2.17 25.76
CA ILE A 34 -2.82 -1.12 25.44
C ILE A 34 -2.95 -0.71 23.97
N ALA A 35 -2.98 -1.65 23.03
CA ALA A 35 -3.12 -1.37 21.60
C ALA A 35 -4.43 -0.62 21.31
N LEU A 36 -5.56 -1.05 21.89
CA LEU A 36 -6.84 -0.36 21.82
C LEU A 36 -6.75 1.06 22.39
N SER A 37 -6.09 1.23 23.54
CA SER A 37 -5.94 2.54 24.17
C SER A 37 -5.10 3.50 23.31
N ILE A 38 -4.04 3.01 22.66
CA ILE A 38 -3.23 3.82 21.73
C ILE A 38 -4.07 4.27 20.54
N LEU A 39 -4.79 3.34 19.90
CA LEU A 39 -5.66 3.66 18.77
C LEU A 39 -6.76 4.65 19.15
N LEU A 40 -7.44 4.41 20.29
CA LEU A 40 -8.49 5.28 20.77
C LEU A 40 -7.94 6.66 21.18
N THR A 41 -6.72 6.72 21.72
CA THR A 41 -6.01 7.97 22.01
C THR A 41 -5.79 8.77 20.74
N PHE A 42 -5.30 8.15 19.65
CA PHE A 42 -5.16 8.84 18.36
C PHE A 42 -6.49 9.29 17.77
N LEU A 43 -7.57 8.53 18.01
CA LEU A 43 -8.91 8.87 17.57
C LEU A 43 -9.54 10.03 18.36
N LEU A 44 -9.32 10.05 19.68
CA LEU A 44 -9.85 11.07 20.59
C LEU A 44 -9.00 12.35 20.63
N ALA A 45 -7.71 12.26 20.30
CA ALA A 45 -6.80 13.41 20.26
C ALA A 45 -7.33 14.63 19.50
N PRO A 46 -7.89 14.52 18.27
CA PRO A 46 -8.43 15.68 17.56
C PRO A 46 -9.66 16.26 18.26
N ILE A 47 -10.48 15.43 18.90
CA ILE A 47 -11.65 15.88 19.68
C ILE A 47 -11.19 16.66 20.91
N VAL A 48 -10.19 16.16 21.64
CA VAL A 48 -9.61 16.84 22.80
C VAL A 48 -8.95 18.16 22.38
N ALA A 49 -8.19 18.18 21.28
CA ALA A 49 -7.57 19.39 20.76
C ALA A 49 -8.62 20.43 20.35
N TRP A 50 -9.70 20.00 19.70
CA TRP A 50 -10.81 20.87 19.34
C TRP A 50 -11.49 21.48 20.58
N LEU A 51 -11.75 20.68 21.62
CA LEU A 51 -12.29 21.18 22.90
C LEU A 51 -11.36 22.20 23.57
N GLN A 52 -10.05 21.94 23.56
CA GLN A 52 -9.05 22.86 24.11
C GLN A 52 -8.97 24.18 23.34
N GLN A 53 -9.07 24.13 22.01
CA GLN A 53 -9.11 25.34 21.17
C GLN A 53 -10.35 26.21 21.47
N HIS A 54 -11.44 25.62 21.97
CA HIS A 54 -12.64 26.33 22.42
C HIS A 54 -12.59 26.74 23.90
N GLY A 55 -11.41 26.68 24.54
CA GLY A 55 -11.18 27.18 25.90
C GLY A 55 -11.44 26.18 27.03
N VAL A 56 -11.68 24.90 26.72
CA VAL A 56 -11.87 23.86 27.76
C VAL A 56 -10.50 23.43 28.31
N ALA A 57 -10.33 23.44 29.63
CA ALA A 57 -9.10 22.98 30.27
C ALA A 57 -8.78 21.51 29.91
N ARG A 58 -7.49 21.18 29.72
CA ARG A 58 -7.03 19.86 29.24
C ARG A 58 -7.66 18.67 29.98
N VAL A 59 -7.70 18.71 31.31
CA VAL A 59 -8.26 17.62 32.13
C VAL A 59 -9.75 17.42 31.86
N VAL A 60 -10.50 18.52 31.75
CA VAL A 60 -11.95 18.48 31.46
C VAL A 60 -12.19 18.00 30.02
N ALA A 61 -11.40 18.46 29.06
CA ALA A 61 -11.50 18.02 27.67
C ALA A 61 -11.25 16.50 27.54
N VAL A 62 -10.23 15.97 28.23
CA VAL A 62 -9.97 14.53 28.27
C VAL A 62 -11.09 13.77 28.96
N ALA A 63 -11.58 14.26 30.11
CA ALA A 63 -12.69 13.62 30.82
C ALA A 63 -13.96 13.55 29.95
N LEU A 64 -14.33 14.65 29.27
CA LEU A 64 -15.47 14.68 28.37
C LEU A 64 -15.32 13.72 27.19
N ALA A 65 -14.14 13.70 26.55
CA ALA A 65 -13.87 12.80 25.43
C ALA A 65 -13.88 11.32 25.85
N ALA A 66 -13.30 11.00 27.00
CA ALA A 66 -13.30 9.65 27.56
C ALA A 66 -14.70 9.20 28.00
N SER A 67 -15.48 10.09 28.62
CA SER A 67 -16.88 9.82 28.96
C SER A 67 -17.71 9.59 27.71
N LEU A 68 -17.53 10.39 26.66
CA LEU A 68 -18.20 10.17 25.37
C LEU A 68 -17.88 8.79 24.79
N ALA A 69 -16.60 8.41 24.77
CA ALA A 69 -16.19 7.09 24.28
C ALA A 69 -16.80 5.95 25.11
N LEU A 70 -16.76 6.07 26.45
CA LEU A 70 -17.35 5.08 27.36
C LEU A 70 -18.87 4.98 27.15
N SER A 71 -19.58 6.11 27.03
CA SER A 71 -21.02 6.14 26.77
C SER A 71 -21.38 5.47 25.45
N THR A 72 -20.58 5.66 24.40
CA THR A 72 -20.79 4.98 23.11
C THR A 72 -20.61 3.46 23.24
N ILE A 73 -19.59 2.99 23.98
CA ILE A 73 -19.36 1.56 24.20
C ILE A 73 -20.49 0.95 25.03
N VAL A 74 -20.86 1.57 26.15
CA VAL A 74 -21.93 1.08 27.02
C VAL A 74 -23.27 1.11 26.29
N GLY A 75 -23.56 2.18 25.54
CA GLY A 75 -24.77 2.30 24.72
C GLY A 75 -24.84 1.24 23.62
N ALA A 76 -23.72 0.93 22.97
CA ALA A 76 -23.64 -0.13 21.97
C ALA A 76 -23.89 -1.52 22.59
N ILE A 77 -23.23 -1.85 23.71
CA ILE A 77 -23.43 -3.13 24.40
C ILE A 77 -24.90 -3.27 24.82
N TRP A 78 -25.47 -2.25 25.44
CA TRP A 78 -26.87 -2.23 25.84
C TRP A 78 -27.82 -2.39 24.65
N GLY A 79 -27.58 -1.66 23.57
CA GLY A 79 -28.36 -1.72 22.35
C GLY A 79 -28.32 -3.10 21.67
N VAL A 80 -27.17 -3.78 21.72
CA VAL A 80 -27.01 -5.14 21.18
C VAL A 80 -27.73 -6.15 22.05
N THR A 81 -27.52 -6.14 23.36
CA THR A 81 -28.14 -7.11 24.28
C THR A 81 -29.66 -7.02 24.27
N SER A 82 -30.21 -5.80 24.26
CA SER A 82 -31.67 -5.59 24.22
C SER A 82 -32.31 -6.08 22.92
N GLN A 83 -31.66 -5.86 21.78
CA GLN A 83 -32.20 -6.24 20.46
C GLN A 83 -32.06 -7.75 20.18
N ILE A 84 -31.00 -8.40 20.68
CA ILE A 84 -30.86 -9.87 20.58
C ILE A 84 -31.93 -10.59 21.42
N GLY A 85 -32.25 -10.08 22.61
CA GLY A 85 -33.31 -10.65 23.45
C GLY A 85 -34.66 -10.69 22.73
N SER A 86 -35.07 -9.56 22.14
CA SER A 86 -36.32 -9.47 21.39
C SER A 86 -36.35 -10.30 20.09
N LEU A 87 -35.19 -10.53 19.46
CA LEU A 87 -35.07 -11.42 18.29
C LEU A 87 -35.41 -12.87 18.66
N LEU A 88 -34.93 -13.35 19.82
CA LEU A 88 -35.14 -14.72 20.29
C LEU A 88 -36.60 -14.96 20.71
N ASP A 89 -37.26 -13.95 21.28
CA ASP A 89 -38.66 -14.05 21.71
C ASP A 89 -39.65 -14.11 20.52
N THR A 90 -39.25 -13.63 19.34
CA THR A 90 -40.11 -13.59 18.14
C THR A 90 -40.00 -14.86 17.27
N TYR A 91 -39.09 -15.79 17.62
CA TYR A 91 -38.81 -17.02 16.87
C TYR A 91 -40.04 -17.87 16.46
N PRO A 92 -41.08 -18.07 17.31
CA PRO A 92 -42.22 -18.93 16.96
C PRO A 92 -43.06 -18.46 15.75
N GLN A 93 -42.97 -17.18 15.35
CA GLN A 93 -43.78 -16.62 14.27
C GLN A 93 -43.19 -16.88 12.87
N TYR A 94 -41.90 -17.22 12.74
CA TYR A 94 -41.22 -17.33 11.45
C TYR A 94 -41.25 -18.73 10.82
N GLU A 95 -41.69 -19.75 11.55
CA GLU A 95 -41.75 -21.13 11.06
C GLU A 95 -42.62 -21.27 9.79
N ASN A 96 -43.76 -20.58 9.77
CA ASN A 96 -44.73 -20.67 8.66
C ASN A 96 -44.17 -20.08 7.36
N ASN A 97 -43.37 -19.02 7.43
CA ASN A 97 -42.77 -18.37 6.25
C ASN A 97 -41.65 -19.21 5.63
N ILE A 98 -40.92 -19.98 6.44
CA ILE A 98 -39.87 -20.90 5.99
C ILE A 98 -40.50 -22.05 5.19
N LEU A 99 -41.59 -22.62 5.70
CA LEU A 99 -42.31 -23.72 5.04
C LEU A 99 -42.94 -23.28 3.71
N SER A 100 -43.46 -22.06 3.62
CA SER A 100 -44.01 -21.55 2.35
C SER A 100 -42.95 -21.34 1.27
N LYS A 101 -41.71 -20.95 1.62
CA LYS A 101 -40.62 -20.78 0.64
C LYS A 101 -40.07 -22.11 0.15
N LEU A 102 -39.95 -23.10 1.02
CA LEU A 102 -39.63 -24.47 0.63
C LEU A 102 -40.65 -24.99 -0.39
N ASN A 103 -41.95 -24.80 -0.12
CA ASN A 103 -43.01 -25.22 -1.03
C ASN A 103 -42.98 -24.48 -2.39
N GLN A 104 -42.66 -23.18 -2.43
CA GLN A 104 -42.54 -22.42 -3.69
C GLN A 104 -41.34 -22.85 -4.56
N ILE A 105 -40.21 -23.22 -3.95
CA ILE A 105 -39.06 -23.78 -4.66
C ILE A 105 -39.39 -25.21 -5.15
N THR A 106 -40.05 -26.00 -4.30
CA THR A 106 -40.55 -27.36 -4.60
C THR A 106 -41.57 -27.36 -5.75
N GLU A 107 -42.44 -26.37 -5.87
CA GLU A 107 -43.40 -26.27 -6.98
C GLU A 107 -42.77 -25.84 -8.30
N ARG A 108 -41.66 -25.09 -8.27
CA ARG A 108 -40.96 -24.60 -9.47
C ARG A 108 -39.94 -25.60 -10.04
N ASP A 109 -39.57 -26.64 -9.28
CA ASP A 109 -38.55 -27.63 -9.66
C ASP A 109 -39.08 -29.08 -9.57
N ARG A 110 -40.26 -29.31 -10.17
CA ARG A 110 -41.02 -30.56 -10.12
C ARG A 110 -40.35 -31.81 -10.74
N ASP A 111 -39.19 -31.69 -11.39
CA ASP A 111 -38.67 -32.75 -12.28
C ASP A 111 -37.32 -33.39 -11.88
N GLY A 112 -36.78 -33.23 -10.66
CA GLY A 112 -35.52 -33.94 -10.35
C GLY A 112 -35.02 -34.12 -8.92
N ILE A 113 -35.42 -33.28 -7.96
CA ILE A 113 -34.80 -33.30 -6.61
C ILE A 113 -35.72 -33.98 -5.57
N LEU A 114 -37.04 -33.84 -5.69
CA LEU A 114 -38.00 -34.36 -4.72
C LEU A 114 -38.19 -35.89 -4.81
N ASP A 115 -38.17 -36.44 -6.03
CA ASP A 115 -38.28 -37.88 -6.27
C ASP A 115 -37.09 -38.64 -5.65
N LYS A 116 -35.91 -38.00 -5.62
CA LYS A 116 -34.71 -38.54 -4.95
C LYS A 116 -34.79 -38.50 -3.43
N LEU A 117 -35.50 -37.54 -2.85
CA LEU A 117 -35.69 -37.44 -1.39
C LEU A 117 -36.72 -38.46 -0.89
N GLN A 118 -37.82 -38.68 -1.62
CA GLN A 118 -38.81 -39.72 -1.29
C GLN A 118 -38.17 -41.11 -1.24
N VAL A 119 -37.36 -41.43 -2.25
CA VAL A 119 -36.61 -42.68 -2.36
C VAL A 119 -35.55 -42.85 -1.25
N VAL A 120 -35.07 -41.76 -0.62
CA VAL A 120 -34.16 -41.81 0.53
C VAL A 120 -34.93 -41.98 1.84
N THR A 121 -36.07 -41.30 2.03
CA THR A 121 -36.93 -41.47 3.21
C THR A 121 -37.59 -42.85 3.28
N GLU A 122 -37.97 -43.43 2.14
CA GLU A 122 -38.56 -44.76 2.07
C GLU A 122 -37.50 -45.84 2.40
N ARG A 123 -36.26 -45.66 1.91
CA ARG A 123 -35.12 -46.53 2.28
C ARG A 123 -34.68 -46.42 3.73
N ILE A 124 -34.88 -45.28 4.39
CA ILE A 124 -34.60 -45.11 5.82
C ILE A 124 -35.70 -45.77 6.67
N THR A 125 -36.97 -45.64 6.25
CA THR A 125 -38.12 -46.25 6.93
C THR A 125 -38.09 -47.77 6.80
N GLU A 126 -37.79 -48.30 5.62
CA GLU A 126 -37.64 -49.74 5.38
C GLU A 126 -36.50 -50.37 6.18
N LYS A 127 -35.39 -49.63 6.39
CA LYS A 127 -34.26 -50.09 7.24
C LYS A 127 -34.52 -49.97 8.75
N LEU A 128 -35.44 -49.10 9.17
CA LEU A 128 -35.82 -48.97 10.58
C LEU A 128 -36.93 -49.98 10.99
N THR A 129 -37.70 -50.48 10.03
CA THR A 129 -38.83 -51.38 10.29
C THR A 129 -38.42 -52.87 10.24
N ASN A 130 -37.30 -53.21 9.57
CA ASN A 130 -36.83 -54.59 9.36
C ASN A 130 -35.75 -55.09 10.34
N ASN A 131 -35.68 -54.59 11.57
CA ASN A 131 -34.81 -55.18 12.61
C ASN A 131 -35.64 -55.87 13.72
N PRO A 132 -35.99 -57.16 13.57
CA PRO A 132 -36.71 -57.90 14.60
C PRO A 132 -35.69 -58.54 15.56
N ALA A 133 -35.24 -57.78 16.55
CA ALA A 133 -34.55 -58.36 17.70
C ALA A 133 -34.63 -57.39 18.88
N ILE A 134 -35.67 -57.57 19.71
CA ILE A 134 -35.59 -57.90 21.14
C ILE A 134 -37.04 -57.78 21.64
N GLU A 135 -37.76 -58.88 21.49
CA GLU A 135 -39.03 -59.11 22.19
C GLU A 135 -38.92 -60.52 22.78
N ASP A 136 -38.50 -60.62 24.04
CA ASP A 136 -39.03 -61.66 24.91
C ASP A 136 -38.73 -61.46 26.42
N LYS A 137 -39.78 -61.71 27.21
CA LYS A 137 -39.84 -62.15 28.62
C LYS A 137 -39.65 -61.14 29.76
N LEU A 138 -40.76 -60.83 30.43
CA LEU A 138 -41.09 -61.32 31.81
C LEU A 138 -42.53 -60.91 32.21
N PRO A 139 -43.31 -61.78 32.89
CA PRO A 139 -44.65 -61.46 33.37
C PRO A 139 -44.60 -60.89 34.79
N ILE A 140 -45.23 -59.73 35.03
CA ILE A 140 -45.45 -59.19 36.37
C ILE A 140 -46.95 -58.94 36.56
N PRO A 141 -47.56 -59.47 37.64
CA PRO A 141 -49.00 -59.54 37.82
C PRO A 141 -49.63 -58.18 38.12
N ALA A 142 -50.90 -58.06 37.71
CA ALA A 142 -51.76 -56.95 38.04
C ALA A 142 -52.02 -56.91 39.55
N ASP A 143 -51.40 -55.97 40.26
CA ASP A 143 -51.98 -55.45 41.48
C ASP A 143 -51.50 -54.02 41.79
N LYS A 144 -52.46 -53.17 42.14
CA LYS A 144 -52.37 -51.74 42.54
C LYS A 144 -51.66 -50.78 41.58
N LYS A 145 -52.47 -50.17 40.70
CA LYS A 145 -52.24 -48.77 40.26
C LYS A 145 -52.50 -47.82 41.42
N GLU A 146 -51.48 -47.56 42.24
CA GLU A 146 -51.42 -46.28 42.95
C GLU A 146 -50.99 -45.22 41.93
N LYS A 147 -51.92 -44.30 41.63
CA LYS A 147 -51.60 -43.06 40.92
C LYS A 147 -50.56 -42.31 41.74
N ILE A 148 -49.29 -42.35 41.33
CA ILE A 148 -48.37 -41.28 41.67
C ILE A 148 -48.69 -40.16 40.68
N GLU A 149 -49.65 -39.31 41.05
CA GLU A 149 -49.76 -37.99 40.43
C GLU A 149 -48.50 -37.22 40.84
N ALA A 150 -47.53 -37.16 39.92
CA ALA A 150 -46.37 -36.29 40.07
C ALA A 150 -46.89 -34.85 40.10
N GLN A 151 -47.02 -34.29 41.29
CA GLN A 151 -47.23 -32.86 41.44
C GLN A 151 -45.99 -32.17 40.88
N PRO A 152 -46.12 -31.31 39.86
CA PRO A 152 -45.00 -30.48 39.45
C PRO A 152 -44.69 -29.56 40.63
N VAL A 153 -43.56 -29.79 41.29
CA VAL A 153 -43.01 -28.85 42.26
C VAL A 153 -42.62 -27.61 41.46
N ARG A 154 -43.55 -26.66 41.38
CA ARG A 154 -43.27 -25.30 40.94
C ARG A 154 -42.37 -24.72 42.04
N ILE A 155 -41.08 -24.63 41.75
CA ILE A 155 -40.17 -23.81 42.54
C ILE A 155 -40.69 -22.37 42.36
N VAL A 156 -41.47 -21.94 43.34
CA VAL A 156 -41.90 -20.56 43.47
C VAL A 156 -40.74 -19.86 44.16
N ASP A 157 -39.85 -19.24 43.38
CA ASP A 157 -38.89 -18.25 43.88
C ASP A 157 -39.61 -16.93 44.21
N ASP A 158 -40.60 -16.98 45.11
CA ASP A 158 -41.23 -15.77 45.67
C ASP A 158 -40.41 -15.31 46.88
N GLY A 159 -39.41 -14.46 46.61
CA GLY A 159 -38.76 -13.60 47.60
C GLY A 159 -38.47 -12.24 46.97
N PRO A 160 -38.61 -11.12 47.70
CA PRO A 160 -38.41 -9.79 47.13
C PRO A 160 -36.93 -9.61 46.77
N PHE A 161 -36.63 -9.55 45.47
CA PHE A 161 -35.34 -9.19 44.89
C PHE A 161 -34.12 -9.96 45.47
N GLN A 162 -33.94 -11.21 45.03
CA GLN A 162 -32.74 -11.97 45.38
C GLN A 162 -31.50 -11.36 44.70
N LEU A 163 -30.45 -11.07 45.48
CA LEU A 163 -29.15 -10.56 44.99
C LEU A 163 -28.51 -11.47 43.90
N SER A 164 -28.93 -12.74 43.84
CA SER A 164 -28.56 -13.72 42.81
C SER A 164 -29.10 -13.39 41.42
N GLN A 165 -30.28 -12.76 41.30
CA GLN A 165 -30.86 -12.33 40.01
C GLN A 165 -30.16 -11.09 39.44
N LEU A 166 -29.66 -10.20 40.31
CA LEU A 166 -28.75 -9.14 39.88
C LEU A 166 -27.46 -9.75 39.34
N TRP A 167 -26.90 -10.74 40.04
CA TRP A 167 -25.62 -11.33 39.63
C TRP A 167 -25.69 -12.13 38.33
N SER A 168 -26.81 -12.76 38.00
CA SER A 168 -26.99 -13.48 36.72
C SER A 168 -27.08 -12.55 35.50
N VAL A 169 -27.60 -11.34 35.67
CA VAL A 169 -27.69 -10.31 34.61
C VAL A 169 -26.39 -9.52 34.49
N PHE A 170 -25.79 -9.12 35.62
CA PHE A 170 -24.57 -8.30 35.64
C PHE A 170 -23.28 -9.10 35.51
N GLY A 171 -23.27 -10.38 35.89
CA GLY A 171 -22.09 -11.25 35.85
C GLY A 171 -21.43 -11.33 34.46
N PRO A 172 -22.17 -11.65 33.39
CA PRO A 172 -21.62 -11.71 32.03
C PRO A 172 -21.15 -10.35 31.48
N MET A 173 -21.69 -9.24 31.99
CA MET A 173 -21.30 -7.88 31.57
C MET A 173 -20.07 -7.35 32.32
N LEU A 174 -19.73 -7.92 33.48
CA LEU A 174 -18.69 -7.39 34.35
C LEU A 174 -17.29 -7.46 33.72
N GLU A 175 -16.97 -8.55 33.03
CA GLU A 175 -15.67 -8.74 32.39
C GLU A 175 -15.45 -7.75 31.20
N PRO A 176 -16.37 -7.63 30.23
CA PRO A 176 -16.28 -6.59 29.20
C PRO A 176 -16.23 -5.17 29.75
N LEU A 177 -17.00 -4.89 30.80
CA LEU A 177 -17.05 -3.56 31.42
C LEU A 177 -15.77 -3.22 32.18
N ALA A 178 -15.18 -4.19 32.89
CA ALA A 178 -13.88 -4.03 33.53
C ALA A 178 -12.76 -3.79 32.50
N ASN A 179 -12.76 -4.56 31.40
CA ASN A 179 -11.82 -4.37 30.30
C ASN A 179 -12.00 -3.00 29.63
N ALA A 180 -13.24 -2.58 29.35
CA ALA A 180 -13.53 -1.25 28.82
C ALA A 180 -13.09 -0.14 29.79
N GLY A 181 -13.36 -0.30 31.09
CA GLY A 181 -12.90 0.61 32.13
C GLY A 181 -11.38 0.75 32.16
N LEU A 182 -10.64 -0.37 32.08
CA LEU A 182 -9.18 -0.37 31.98
C LEU A 182 -8.69 0.38 30.73
N ILE A 183 -9.28 0.12 29.57
CA ILE A 183 -8.94 0.82 28.32
C ILE A 183 -9.16 2.33 28.48
N ILE A 184 -10.30 2.75 29.05
CA ILE A 184 -10.61 4.16 29.27
C ILE A 184 -9.62 4.81 30.25
N VAL A 185 -9.23 4.13 31.32
CA VAL A 185 -8.19 4.63 32.24
C VAL A 185 -6.85 4.82 31.51
N LEU A 186 -6.45 3.85 30.68
CA LEU A 186 -5.23 3.96 29.87
C LEU A 186 -5.30 5.12 28.88
N VAL A 187 -6.45 5.30 28.21
CA VAL A 187 -6.70 6.41 27.27
C VAL A 187 -6.63 7.76 27.99
N CYS A 188 -7.26 7.90 29.15
CA CYS A 188 -7.17 9.11 29.97
C CYS A 188 -5.71 9.41 30.32
N PHE A 189 -4.96 8.42 30.78
CA PHE A 189 -3.54 8.59 31.11
C PHE A 189 -2.71 8.99 29.88
N MET A 190 -2.93 8.33 28.73
CA MET A 190 -2.21 8.61 27.49
C MET A 190 -2.52 10.00 26.93
N LEU A 191 -3.77 10.48 27.03
CA LEU A 191 -4.17 11.82 26.59
C LEU A 191 -3.65 12.91 27.54
N LEU A 192 -3.72 12.69 28.86
CA LEU A 192 -3.20 13.63 29.86
C LEU A 192 -1.69 13.78 29.77
N ASN A 193 -0.95 12.68 29.60
CA ASN A 193 0.52 12.66 29.60
C ASN A 193 1.10 12.45 28.19
N ARG A 194 0.38 12.86 27.14
CA ARG A 194 0.77 12.64 25.74
C ARG A 194 2.18 13.17 25.42
N GLU A 195 2.52 14.35 25.95
CA GLU A 195 3.81 15.00 25.74
C GLU A 195 4.94 14.19 26.40
N ASP A 196 4.78 13.85 27.69
CA ASP A 196 5.77 13.02 28.40
C ASP A 196 5.99 11.64 27.76
N LEU A 197 4.91 10.99 27.29
CA LEU A 197 5.00 9.70 26.61
C LEU A 197 5.74 9.83 25.28
N ARG A 198 5.47 10.89 24.52
CA ARG A 198 6.19 11.19 23.28
C ARG A 198 7.67 11.41 23.57
N ASP A 199 8.02 12.22 24.56
CA ASP A 199 9.40 12.56 24.88
C ASP A 199 10.21 11.33 25.32
N ARG A 200 9.58 10.44 26.09
CA ARG A 200 10.18 9.14 26.47
C ARG A 200 10.43 8.26 25.25
N VAL A 201 9.48 8.17 24.32
CA VAL A 201 9.65 7.39 23.08
C VAL A 201 10.77 7.98 22.21
N ILE A 202 10.84 9.30 22.07
CA ILE A 202 11.91 9.97 21.33
C ILE A 202 13.27 9.69 21.98
N SER A 203 13.34 9.70 23.32
CA SER A 203 14.58 9.41 24.05
C SER A 203 15.13 7.98 23.81
N LEU A 204 14.26 7.01 23.53
CA LEU A 204 14.64 5.61 23.27
C LEU A 204 15.25 5.39 21.88
N ILE A 205 14.94 6.25 20.90
CA ILE A 205 15.27 6.04 19.48
C ILE A 205 16.60 6.68 19.09
N GLY A 206 17.09 7.66 19.87
CA GLY A 206 18.42 8.24 19.69
C GLY A 206 18.42 9.78 19.62
N VAL A 207 19.40 10.37 20.28
CA VAL A 207 19.50 11.82 20.56
C VAL A 207 20.21 12.59 19.43
N GLU A 208 20.85 11.90 18.48
CA GLU A 208 21.75 12.52 17.49
C GLU A 208 21.04 13.47 16.50
N GLN A 209 19.71 13.36 16.33
CA GLN A 209 18.93 14.27 15.48
C GLN A 209 17.57 14.64 16.11
N LEU A 210 17.57 15.06 17.38
CA LEU A 210 16.36 15.45 18.14
C LEU A 210 15.34 16.27 17.35
N ALA A 211 15.77 17.30 16.59
CA ALA A 211 14.86 18.16 15.84
C ALA A 211 14.17 17.44 14.66
N HIS A 212 14.88 16.56 13.95
CA HIS A 212 14.32 15.80 12.84
C HIS A 212 13.43 14.65 13.33
N THR A 213 13.87 13.91 14.36
CA THR A 213 13.09 12.83 14.97
C THR A 213 11.79 13.35 15.60
N THR A 214 11.85 14.48 16.30
CA THR A 214 10.66 15.07 16.95
C THR A 214 9.61 15.50 15.92
N ARG A 215 10.01 16.17 14.83
CA ARG A 215 9.10 16.58 13.75
C ARG A 215 8.54 15.37 12.99
N ALA A 216 9.37 14.36 12.75
CA ALA A 216 8.97 13.12 12.10
C ALA A 216 7.87 12.38 12.90
N PHE A 217 8.02 12.24 14.22
CA PHE A 217 7.00 11.62 15.07
C PHE A 217 5.70 12.42 15.17
N GLU A 218 5.76 13.74 15.12
CA GLU A 218 4.57 14.60 15.11
C GLU A 218 3.78 14.45 13.81
N ASP A 219 4.48 14.51 12.68
CA ASP A 219 3.89 14.29 11.36
C ASP A 219 3.32 12.86 11.23
N ALA A 220 4.02 11.86 11.77
CA ALA A 220 3.52 10.48 11.85
C ALA A 220 2.22 10.39 12.67
N GLY A 221 2.20 10.97 13.87
CA GLY A 221 1.04 10.93 14.76
C GLY A 221 -0.16 11.67 14.19
N GLU A 222 0.05 12.81 13.54
CA GLU A 222 -1.03 13.57 12.89
C GLU A 222 -1.62 12.77 11.71
N ARG A 223 -0.78 12.15 10.89
CA ARG A 223 -1.23 11.30 9.77
C ARG A 223 -2.03 10.10 10.26
N VAL A 224 -1.56 9.41 11.29
CA VAL A 224 -2.29 8.28 11.91
C VAL A 224 -3.63 8.76 12.46
N SER A 225 -3.64 9.84 13.24
CA SER A 225 -4.87 10.38 13.83
C SER A 225 -5.90 10.80 12.77
N ARG A 226 -5.46 11.53 11.74
CA ARG A 226 -6.33 11.94 10.62
C ARG A 226 -6.90 10.74 9.87
N TYR A 227 -6.08 9.71 9.61
CA TYR A 227 -6.55 8.48 8.98
C TYR A 227 -7.62 7.76 9.82
N LEU A 228 -7.34 7.52 11.11
CA LEU A 228 -8.27 6.84 12.01
C LEU A 228 -9.59 7.61 12.16
N LEU A 229 -9.52 8.95 12.18
CA LEU A 229 -10.69 9.80 12.20
C LEU A 229 -11.51 9.67 10.91
N MET A 230 -10.88 9.73 9.74
CA MET A 230 -11.58 9.55 8.46
C MET A 230 -12.22 8.16 8.36
N GLN A 231 -11.51 7.12 8.81
CA GLN A 231 -12.04 5.76 8.86
C GLN A 231 -13.25 5.66 9.78
N LEU A 232 -13.22 6.28 10.96
CA LEU A 232 -14.37 6.33 11.86
C LEU A 232 -15.56 7.05 11.19
N LEU A 233 -15.34 8.20 10.56
CA LEU A 233 -16.40 8.99 9.93
C LEU A 233 -17.06 8.24 8.77
N ILE A 234 -16.27 7.58 7.91
CA ILE A 234 -16.79 6.78 6.81
C ILE A 234 -17.58 5.59 7.35
N ASN A 235 -17.03 4.86 8.32
CA ASN A 235 -17.69 3.69 8.90
C ASN A 235 -18.99 4.08 9.62
N LEU A 236 -18.99 5.17 10.37
CA LEU A 236 -20.19 5.69 11.05
C LEU A 236 -21.23 6.16 10.03
N GLY A 237 -20.81 6.89 8.98
CA GLY A 237 -21.69 7.33 7.91
C GLY A 237 -22.33 6.15 7.16
N TYR A 238 -21.54 5.11 6.87
CA TYR A 238 -22.03 3.86 6.28
C TYR A 238 -23.03 3.17 7.20
N GLY A 239 -22.71 3.03 8.49
CA GLY A 239 -23.62 2.42 9.47
C GLY A 239 -24.94 3.17 9.62
N VAL A 240 -24.90 4.51 9.64
CA VAL A 240 -26.11 5.36 9.63
C VAL A 240 -26.91 5.16 8.35
N ALA A 241 -26.25 5.11 7.18
CA ALA A 241 -26.92 4.86 5.91
C ALA A 241 -27.59 3.47 5.87
N VAL A 242 -26.94 2.43 6.40
CA VAL A 242 -27.52 1.09 6.56
C VAL A 242 -28.71 1.12 7.50
N ALA A 243 -28.60 1.77 8.67
CA ALA A 243 -29.71 1.88 9.61
C ALA A 243 -30.91 2.60 8.99
N LEU A 244 -30.69 3.73 8.31
CA LEU A 244 -31.75 4.48 7.64
C LEU A 244 -32.37 3.67 6.49
N GLY A 245 -31.55 2.99 5.69
CA GLY A 245 -32.02 2.17 4.58
C GLY A 245 -32.86 0.98 5.05
N LEU A 246 -32.42 0.26 6.07
CA LEU A 246 -33.19 -0.85 6.66
C LEU A 246 -34.47 -0.35 7.34
N TRP A 247 -34.42 0.80 8.01
CA TRP A 247 -35.60 1.42 8.61
C TRP A 247 -36.63 1.83 7.55
N LEU A 248 -36.19 2.38 6.41
CA LEU A 248 -37.07 2.72 5.27
C LEU A 248 -37.70 1.48 4.60
N LEU A 249 -37.06 0.32 4.73
CA LEU A 249 -37.55 -0.97 4.22
C LEU A 249 -38.35 -1.75 5.26
N ASP A 250 -38.67 -1.14 6.40
CA ASP A 250 -39.38 -1.74 7.55
C ASP A 250 -38.71 -3.02 8.09
N VAL A 251 -37.38 -3.14 7.94
CA VAL A 251 -36.62 -4.24 8.52
C VAL A 251 -36.36 -3.95 10.01
N PRO A 252 -36.75 -4.86 10.92
CA PRO A 252 -36.58 -4.66 12.35
C PRO A 252 -35.09 -4.65 12.73
N TYR A 253 -34.79 -4.03 13.86
CA TYR A 253 -33.42 -3.90 14.40
C TYR A 253 -32.46 -3.14 13.46
N ALA A 254 -33.00 -2.22 12.65
CA ALA A 254 -32.21 -1.42 11.71
C ALA A 254 -31.00 -0.72 12.37
N ALA A 255 -31.17 -0.19 13.59
CA ALA A 255 -30.09 0.43 14.36
C ALA A 255 -28.99 -0.57 14.77
N LEU A 256 -29.34 -1.81 15.15
CA LEU A 256 -28.37 -2.88 15.43
C LEU A 256 -27.51 -3.19 14.22
N TRP A 257 -28.16 -3.34 13.06
CA TRP A 257 -27.47 -3.67 11.82
C TRP A 257 -26.62 -2.51 11.30
N GLY A 258 -27.07 -1.27 11.48
CA GLY A 258 -26.24 -0.10 11.22
C GLY A 258 -25.01 -0.01 12.13
N PHE A 259 -25.15 -0.35 13.41
CA PHE A 259 -24.01 -0.45 14.33
C PHE A 259 -23.00 -1.51 13.89
N PHE A 260 -23.47 -2.73 13.56
CA PHE A 260 -22.60 -3.76 13.01
C PHE A 260 -22.00 -3.35 11.67
N GLY A 261 -22.73 -2.60 10.83
CA GLY A 261 -22.21 -2.01 9.60
C GLY A 261 -21.03 -1.08 9.86
N ALA A 262 -21.12 -0.21 10.85
CA ALA A 262 -20.02 0.66 11.25
C ALA A 262 -18.84 -0.13 11.87
N LEU A 263 -19.13 -1.14 12.70
CA LEU A 263 -18.12 -1.90 13.42
C LEU A 263 -17.38 -2.90 12.52
N LEU A 264 -18.11 -3.70 11.73
CA LEU A 264 -17.52 -4.74 10.89
C LEU A 264 -16.82 -4.17 9.67
N ARG A 265 -17.13 -2.93 9.23
CA ARG A 265 -16.43 -2.27 8.11
C ARG A 265 -14.94 -1.99 8.40
N TYR A 266 -14.49 -2.10 9.66
CA TYR A 266 -13.05 -2.17 9.94
C TYR A 266 -12.35 -3.39 9.32
N ILE A 267 -13.11 -4.44 8.97
CA ILE A 267 -12.65 -5.62 8.26
C ILE A 267 -12.67 -5.32 6.74
N PRO A 268 -11.50 -5.18 6.09
CA PRO A 268 -11.41 -4.83 4.68
C PRO A 268 -12.13 -5.85 3.78
N TYR A 269 -12.83 -5.39 2.76
CA TYR A 269 -13.57 -6.17 1.75
C TYR A 269 -14.73 -7.06 2.25
N LEU A 270 -14.71 -7.49 3.51
CA LEU A 270 -15.66 -8.45 4.07
C LEU A 270 -16.69 -7.79 5.00
N GLY A 271 -16.36 -6.66 5.63
CA GLY A 271 -17.17 -6.06 6.69
C GLY A 271 -18.62 -5.75 6.29
N ALA A 272 -18.80 -5.13 5.13
CA ALA A 272 -20.12 -4.80 4.59
C ALA A 272 -20.97 -6.05 4.34
N TRP A 273 -20.37 -7.09 3.74
CA TRP A 273 -21.05 -8.35 3.43
C TRP A 273 -21.37 -9.16 4.68
N LEU A 274 -20.46 -9.22 5.65
CA LEU A 274 -20.72 -9.85 6.95
C LEU A 274 -21.90 -9.20 7.66
N THR A 275 -21.99 -7.86 7.56
CA THR A 275 -23.15 -7.12 8.08
C THR A 275 -24.42 -7.46 7.31
N ALA A 276 -24.35 -7.58 5.98
CA ALA A 276 -25.51 -7.78 5.12
C ALA A 276 -26.16 -9.17 5.27
N ILE A 277 -25.40 -10.21 5.64
CA ILE A 277 -25.90 -11.59 5.75
C ILE A 277 -27.15 -11.66 6.63
N LEU A 278 -27.09 -11.12 7.85
CA LEU A 278 -28.18 -11.27 8.82
C LEU A 278 -29.44 -10.44 8.48
N PRO A 279 -29.36 -9.17 8.03
CA PRO A 279 -30.50 -8.45 7.49
C PRO A 279 -31.12 -9.12 6.28
N ILE A 280 -30.34 -9.68 5.36
CA ILE A 280 -30.86 -10.38 4.18
C ILE A 280 -31.58 -11.67 4.61
N THR A 281 -31.01 -12.46 5.52
CA THR A 281 -31.68 -13.67 6.03
C THR A 281 -32.94 -13.31 6.81
N LEU A 282 -32.89 -12.29 7.67
CA LEU A 282 -34.05 -11.80 8.42
C LEU A 282 -35.16 -11.32 7.47
N SER A 283 -34.79 -10.63 6.40
CA SER A 283 -35.70 -10.20 5.33
C SER A 283 -36.39 -11.40 4.66
N LEU A 284 -35.64 -12.47 4.41
CA LEU A 284 -36.21 -13.71 3.90
C LEU A 284 -37.16 -14.39 4.88
N LEU A 285 -36.97 -14.22 6.19
CA LEU A 285 -37.87 -14.76 7.22
C LEU A 285 -39.14 -13.91 7.40
N LEU A 286 -39.04 -12.59 7.20
CA LEU A 286 -40.14 -11.64 7.40
C LEU A 286 -41.13 -11.63 6.25
N SER A 287 -40.66 -11.60 5.00
CA SER A 287 -41.53 -11.52 3.83
C SER A 287 -41.77 -12.89 3.18
N PRO A 288 -43.02 -13.24 2.85
CA PRO A 288 -43.32 -14.43 2.04
C PRO A 288 -42.63 -14.40 0.67
N ASP A 289 -42.49 -13.20 0.09
CA ASP A 289 -41.85 -12.98 -1.21
C ASP A 289 -40.33 -12.75 -1.09
N TRP A 290 -39.63 -12.83 -2.22
CA TRP A 290 -38.18 -12.54 -2.33
C TRP A 290 -37.86 -11.04 -2.49
N SER A 291 -38.87 -10.22 -2.75
CA SER A 291 -38.71 -8.79 -3.08
C SER A 291 -37.95 -8.02 -1.99
N LEU A 292 -38.32 -8.21 -0.72
CA LEU A 292 -37.70 -7.50 0.40
C LEU A 292 -36.22 -7.87 0.56
N ALA A 293 -35.88 -9.15 0.49
CA ALA A 293 -34.50 -9.61 0.54
C ALA A 293 -33.65 -9.09 -0.65
N ILE A 294 -34.23 -9.02 -1.85
CA ILE A 294 -33.56 -8.46 -3.04
C ILE A 294 -33.36 -6.95 -2.88
N MET A 295 -34.34 -6.22 -2.33
CA MET A 295 -34.20 -4.78 -2.06
C MET A 295 -33.10 -4.51 -1.03
N VAL A 296 -33.04 -5.30 0.05
CA VAL A 296 -31.98 -5.19 1.05
C VAL A 296 -30.61 -5.51 0.44
N LEU A 297 -30.49 -6.58 -0.35
CA LEU A 297 -29.26 -6.91 -1.06
C LEU A 297 -28.84 -5.76 -2.00
N ALA A 298 -29.76 -5.25 -2.81
CA ALA A 298 -29.51 -4.14 -3.73
C ALA A 298 -29.07 -2.87 -2.99
N MET A 299 -29.70 -2.56 -1.84
CA MET A 299 -29.31 -1.45 -0.99
C MET A 299 -27.86 -1.59 -0.50
N PHE A 300 -27.45 -2.76 0.01
CA PHE A 300 -26.06 -3.01 0.41
C PHE A 300 -25.10 -2.89 -0.78
N CYS A 301 -25.44 -3.45 -1.94
CA CYS A 301 -24.63 -3.31 -3.16
C CYS A 301 -24.43 -1.85 -3.58
N VAL A 302 -25.50 -1.05 -3.55
CA VAL A 302 -25.46 0.38 -3.93
C VAL A 302 -24.64 1.18 -2.92
N LEU A 303 -24.86 0.97 -1.63
CA LEU A 303 -24.07 1.62 -0.58
C LEU A 303 -22.59 1.28 -0.72
N GLU A 304 -22.26 0.02 -1.03
CA GLU A 304 -20.88 -0.41 -1.19
C GLU A 304 -20.23 0.16 -2.44
N LEU A 305 -20.95 0.21 -3.56
CA LEU A 305 -20.48 0.84 -4.79
C LEU A 305 -20.20 2.34 -4.60
N ILE A 306 -21.14 3.07 -3.98
CA ILE A 306 -20.98 4.49 -3.69
C ILE A 306 -19.81 4.71 -2.75
N THR A 307 -19.70 3.90 -1.70
CA THR A 307 -18.64 4.10 -0.71
C THR A 307 -17.27 3.82 -1.31
N ASN A 308 -17.10 2.71 -2.03
CA ASN A 308 -15.79 2.29 -2.55
C ASN A 308 -15.36 3.09 -3.80
N MET A 309 -16.30 3.51 -4.67
CA MET A 309 -15.95 4.24 -5.89
C MET A 309 -15.96 5.76 -5.75
N ILE A 310 -16.68 6.32 -4.77
CA ILE A 310 -16.85 7.77 -4.63
C ILE A 310 -16.27 8.25 -3.30
N ILE A 311 -16.80 7.75 -2.18
CA ILE A 311 -16.49 8.29 -0.85
C ILE A 311 -15.03 8.03 -0.45
N GLU A 312 -14.55 6.79 -0.60
CA GLU A 312 -13.20 6.41 -0.22
C GLU A 312 -12.11 7.13 -1.04
N PRO A 313 -12.18 7.21 -2.39
CA PRO A 313 -11.20 7.97 -3.16
C PRO A 313 -11.20 9.47 -2.84
N MET A 314 -12.38 10.06 -2.59
CA MET A 314 -12.50 11.48 -2.24
C MET A 314 -11.88 11.81 -0.88
N LEU A 315 -12.02 10.92 0.11
CA LEU A 315 -11.56 11.16 1.49
C LEU A 315 -10.11 10.70 1.72
N TYR A 316 -9.67 9.61 1.09
CA TYR A 316 -8.32 9.07 1.26
C TYR A 316 -7.32 9.56 0.20
N GLY A 317 -7.76 10.08 -0.96
CA GLY A 317 -6.89 10.56 -2.03
C GLY A 317 -6.04 9.45 -2.67
N ARG A 318 -4.83 9.80 -3.17
CA ARG A 318 -3.82 8.83 -3.66
C ARG A 318 -3.33 7.95 -2.51
N GLY A 319 -4.05 6.86 -2.21
CA GLY A 319 -3.66 5.73 -1.35
C GLY A 319 -3.16 6.05 0.06
N ILE A 320 -3.59 5.29 1.07
CA ILE A 320 -3.03 5.33 2.45
C ILE A 320 -1.52 4.93 2.46
N GLY A 321 -1.04 4.43 1.32
CA GLY A 321 0.33 4.02 1.10
C GLY A 321 0.62 2.68 1.74
N VAL A 322 -0.40 1.83 1.90
CA VAL A 322 -0.31 0.42 2.30
C VAL A 322 -0.82 -0.42 1.13
N SER A 323 -0.05 -1.41 0.71
CA SER A 323 -0.41 -2.30 -0.39
C SER A 323 -1.66 -3.14 -0.03
N GLN A 324 -2.55 -3.37 -1.01
CA GLN A 324 -3.73 -4.22 -0.82
C GLN A 324 -3.35 -5.67 -0.45
N ALA A 325 -2.29 -6.20 -1.06
CA ALA A 325 -1.78 -7.54 -0.75
C ALA A 325 -1.24 -7.60 0.69
N ALA A 326 -0.52 -6.55 1.11
CA ALA A 326 -0.04 -6.43 2.48
C ALA A 326 -1.19 -6.40 3.49
N LEU A 327 -2.28 -5.68 3.19
CA LEU A 327 -3.45 -5.61 4.04
C LEU A 327 -4.09 -6.99 4.25
N LEU A 328 -4.20 -7.82 3.20
CA LEU A 328 -4.72 -9.19 3.32
C LEU A 328 -3.84 -10.07 4.21
N VAL A 329 -2.51 -10.01 4.04
CA VAL A 329 -1.56 -10.75 4.87
C VAL A 329 -1.65 -10.29 6.33
N CYS A 330 -1.74 -8.98 6.56
CA CYS A 330 -1.89 -8.43 7.90
C CYS A 330 -3.22 -8.85 8.54
N VAL A 331 -4.34 -8.86 7.80
CA VAL A 331 -5.63 -9.37 8.30
C VAL A 331 -5.50 -10.81 8.78
N ALA A 332 -4.86 -11.68 8.00
CA ALA A 332 -4.61 -13.06 8.41
C ALA A 332 -3.71 -13.14 9.66
N PHE A 333 -2.62 -12.37 9.68
CA PHE A 333 -1.67 -12.31 10.79
C PHE A 333 -2.32 -11.85 12.10
N TRP A 334 -3.05 -10.73 12.09
CA TRP A 334 -3.69 -10.18 13.28
C TRP A 334 -4.84 -11.07 13.78
N THR A 335 -5.59 -11.67 12.87
CA THR A 335 -6.65 -12.64 13.22
C THR A 335 -6.06 -13.87 13.90
N TRP A 336 -4.93 -14.39 13.40
CA TRP A 336 -4.23 -15.49 14.07
C TRP A 336 -3.68 -15.08 15.44
N LEU A 337 -3.15 -13.86 15.58
CA LEU A 337 -2.52 -13.38 16.80
C LEU A 337 -3.53 -13.12 17.94
N TRP A 338 -4.62 -12.39 17.66
CA TRP A 338 -5.57 -11.90 18.66
C TRP A 338 -7.04 -12.28 18.39
N GLY A 339 -7.31 -13.17 17.44
CA GLY A 339 -8.66 -13.63 17.14
C GLY A 339 -9.56 -12.52 16.56
N PRO A 340 -10.86 -12.47 16.93
CA PRO A 340 -11.79 -11.48 16.41
C PRO A 340 -11.38 -10.02 16.68
N ILE A 341 -10.74 -9.76 17.81
CA ILE A 341 -10.26 -8.41 18.13
C ILE A 341 -9.12 -8.02 17.18
N GLY A 342 -8.20 -8.94 16.92
CA GLY A 342 -7.12 -8.73 15.94
C GLY A 342 -7.65 -8.48 14.53
N LEU A 343 -8.70 -9.20 14.11
CA LEU A 343 -9.36 -9.01 12.82
C LEU A 343 -9.90 -7.57 12.65
N ILE A 344 -10.60 -7.05 13.66
CA ILE A 344 -11.12 -5.66 13.65
C ILE A 344 -9.97 -4.64 13.67
N LEU A 345 -8.91 -4.92 14.43
CA LEU A 345 -7.77 -4.01 14.58
C LEU A 345 -6.74 -4.09 13.45
N ALA A 346 -6.87 -5.06 12.53
CA ALA A 346 -5.85 -5.37 11.55
C ALA A 346 -5.49 -4.16 10.68
N SER A 347 -6.49 -3.51 10.09
CA SER A 347 -6.32 -2.32 9.25
C SER A 347 -5.66 -1.17 10.03
N PRO A 348 -6.23 -0.67 11.15
CA PRO A 348 -5.67 0.49 11.83
C PRO A 348 -4.27 0.24 12.41
N LEU A 349 -3.98 -0.96 12.93
CA LEU A 349 -2.65 -1.29 13.43
C LEU A 349 -1.61 -1.36 12.32
N THR A 350 -1.97 -1.97 11.19
CA THR A 350 -1.06 -2.08 10.04
C THR A 350 -0.68 -0.70 9.53
N VAL A 351 -1.64 0.21 9.39
CA VAL A 351 -1.36 1.59 8.99
C VAL A 351 -0.46 2.30 10.00
N CYS A 352 -0.72 2.14 11.31
CA CYS A 352 0.17 2.70 12.34
C CYS A 352 1.61 2.20 12.19
N ILE A 353 1.79 0.89 11.95
CA ILE A 353 3.09 0.27 11.79
C ILE A 353 3.80 0.75 10.51
N VAL A 354 3.10 0.80 9.37
CA VAL A 354 3.66 1.31 8.11
C VAL A 354 4.07 2.77 8.25
N VAL A 355 3.21 3.61 8.85
CA VAL A 355 3.52 5.02 9.07
C VAL A 355 4.73 5.16 9.99
N LEU A 356 4.81 4.41 11.09
CA LEU A 356 6.01 4.42 11.94
C LEU A 356 7.28 3.97 11.19
N GLY A 357 7.16 2.97 10.30
CA GLY A 357 8.25 2.49 9.45
C GLY A 357 8.87 3.59 8.56
N ARG A 358 8.06 4.55 8.10
CA ARG A 358 8.54 5.69 7.28
C ARG A 358 9.47 6.63 8.03
N TYR A 359 9.30 6.74 9.34
CA TYR A 359 9.99 7.75 10.16
C TYR A 359 11.06 7.16 11.08
N VAL A 360 11.01 5.85 11.35
CA VAL A 360 12.01 5.14 12.17
C VAL A 360 12.93 4.34 11.24
N PRO A 361 14.20 4.73 11.07
CA PRO A 361 15.11 4.09 10.10
C PRO A 361 15.23 2.56 10.27
N TYR A 362 15.24 2.08 11.53
CA TYR A 362 15.31 0.64 11.84
C TYR A 362 14.04 -0.14 11.44
N LEU A 363 12.92 0.55 11.23
CA LEU A 363 11.64 -0.02 10.80
C LEU A 363 11.32 0.28 9.33
N GLY A 364 12.25 0.88 8.57
CA GLY A 364 12.05 1.23 7.15
C GLY A 364 11.62 0.06 6.27
N PHE A 365 12.06 -1.16 6.62
CA PHE A 365 11.65 -2.38 5.92
C PHE A 365 10.13 -2.63 5.97
N LEU A 366 9.42 -2.13 6.99
CA LEU A 366 7.97 -2.27 7.10
C LEU A 366 7.25 -1.38 6.10
N ASP A 367 7.75 -0.17 5.83
CA ASP A 367 7.21 0.68 4.75
C ASP A 367 7.54 0.08 3.37
N THR A 368 8.71 -0.53 3.20
CA THR A 368 9.06 -1.20 1.93
C THR A 368 8.20 -2.44 1.67
N LEU A 369 7.94 -3.28 2.68
CA LEU A 369 7.20 -4.53 2.52
C LEU A 369 5.68 -4.32 2.49
N LEU A 370 5.17 -3.43 3.35
CA LEU A 370 3.73 -3.24 3.52
C LEU A 370 3.22 -2.01 2.78
N GLY A 371 4.11 -1.13 2.32
CA GLY A 371 3.74 0.11 1.67
C GLY A 371 3.33 -0.06 0.21
N ASP A 372 2.72 0.99 -0.34
CA ASP A 372 2.26 1.06 -1.75
C ASP A 372 3.06 2.07 -2.57
N ARG A 373 4.22 2.51 -2.05
CA ARG A 373 5.10 3.42 -2.78
C ARG A 373 5.99 2.62 -3.72
N PRO A 374 6.22 3.07 -4.97
CA PRO A 374 7.22 2.45 -5.83
C PRO A 374 8.58 2.51 -5.13
N THR A 375 9.07 1.36 -4.68
CA THR A 375 10.30 1.25 -3.87
C THR A 375 11.57 1.54 -4.68
N LEU A 376 11.48 1.42 -6.01
CA LEU A 376 12.52 1.73 -6.99
C LEU A 376 12.07 2.90 -7.86
N SER A 377 12.98 3.85 -8.11
CA SER A 377 12.77 4.91 -9.10
C SER A 377 12.64 4.32 -10.52
N ALA A 378 12.05 5.06 -11.46
CA ALA A 378 11.89 4.59 -12.83
C ALA A 378 13.23 4.15 -13.45
N GLY A 379 14.28 4.95 -13.29
CA GLY A 379 15.64 4.58 -13.73
C GLY A 379 16.24 3.36 -13.02
N GLN A 380 15.89 3.11 -11.75
CA GLN A 380 16.33 1.90 -11.05
C GLN A 380 15.59 0.64 -11.53
N ARG A 381 14.28 0.75 -11.81
CA ARG A 381 13.53 -0.35 -12.43
C ARG A 381 14.04 -0.64 -13.83
N PHE A 382 14.27 0.41 -14.61
CA PHE A 382 14.85 0.31 -15.94
C PHE A 382 16.20 -0.41 -15.89
N TYR A 383 17.12 0.00 -15.00
CA TYR A 383 18.37 -0.70 -14.74
C TYR A 383 18.18 -2.18 -14.37
N GLN A 384 17.24 -2.47 -13.46
CA GLN A 384 16.96 -3.84 -13.03
C GLN A 384 16.46 -4.72 -14.19
N ARG A 385 15.62 -4.18 -15.07
CA ARG A 385 15.09 -4.91 -16.24
C ARG A 385 16.17 -5.20 -17.27
N LEU A 386 17.04 -4.22 -17.53
CA LEU A 386 18.21 -4.42 -18.39
C LEU A 386 19.16 -5.50 -17.86
N LEU A 387 19.40 -5.55 -16.54
CA LEU A 387 20.19 -6.62 -15.90
C LEU A 387 19.50 -7.98 -15.94
N ALA A 388 18.17 -8.01 -16.00
CA ALA A 388 17.38 -9.23 -15.99
C ALA A 388 17.09 -9.79 -17.40
N ASP A 389 17.69 -9.20 -18.43
CA ASP A 389 17.45 -9.51 -19.85
C ASP A 389 15.97 -9.34 -20.27
N ASP A 390 15.28 -8.40 -19.62
CA ASP A 390 13.85 -8.13 -19.80
C ASP A 390 13.66 -6.86 -20.64
N ILE A 391 14.01 -6.96 -21.93
CA ILE A 391 14.01 -5.84 -22.88
C ILE A 391 12.59 -5.30 -23.08
N ASP A 392 11.59 -6.18 -23.19
CA ASP A 392 10.19 -5.80 -23.40
C ASP A 392 9.68 -4.90 -22.25
N GLU A 393 9.89 -5.30 -20.99
CA GLU A 393 9.46 -4.47 -19.85
C GLU A 393 10.33 -3.20 -19.71
N ALA A 394 11.59 -3.23 -20.16
CA ALA A 394 12.42 -2.03 -20.23
C ALA A 394 11.87 -1.01 -21.26
N SER A 395 11.43 -1.47 -22.44
CA SER A 395 10.78 -0.65 -23.45
C SER A 395 9.43 -0.10 -22.98
N ASP A 396 8.60 -0.91 -22.31
CA ASP A 396 7.34 -0.46 -21.70
C ASP A 396 7.56 0.70 -20.71
N ILE A 397 8.67 0.68 -19.95
CA ILE A 397 9.01 1.77 -19.02
C ILE A 397 9.32 3.08 -19.79
N VAL A 398 9.99 3.00 -20.94
CA VAL A 398 10.26 4.16 -21.80
C VAL A 398 8.97 4.68 -22.43
N GLU A 399 8.14 3.81 -23.01
CA GLU A 399 6.85 4.18 -23.62
C GLU A 399 5.92 4.84 -22.60
N LYS A 400 5.85 4.29 -21.38
CA LYS A 400 5.06 4.89 -20.30
C LYS A 400 5.54 6.29 -19.94
N GLN A 401 6.85 6.52 -19.92
CA GLN A 401 7.44 7.82 -19.61
C GLN A 401 7.16 8.88 -20.70
N LEU A 402 7.03 8.43 -21.95
CA LEU A 402 6.60 9.25 -23.10
C LEU A 402 5.09 9.52 -23.10
N SER A 403 4.29 8.60 -22.54
CA SER A 403 2.82 8.70 -22.52
C SER A 403 2.26 9.55 -21.37
N ASP A 404 2.89 9.51 -20.18
CA ASP A 404 2.37 10.16 -18.96
C ASP A 404 2.68 11.68 -18.90
N THR A 405 3.48 12.24 -19.81
CA THR A 405 3.93 13.65 -19.78
C THR A 405 4.32 14.09 -21.20
N ASP A 406 4.28 15.38 -21.54
CA ASP A 406 4.90 15.94 -22.77
C ASP A 406 6.45 15.82 -22.75
N HIS A 407 6.99 14.69 -22.29
CA HIS A 407 8.40 14.41 -22.26
C HIS A 407 8.90 14.05 -23.65
N THR A 408 9.99 14.67 -24.06
CA THR A 408 10.70 14.24 -25.28
C THR A 408 11.46 12.94 -25.02
N LEU A 409 11.79 12.20 -26.09
CA LEU A 409 12.64 11.00 -26.00
C LEU A 409 13.95 11.25 -25.25
N VAL A 410 14.51 12.44 -25.43
CA VAL A 410 15.70 12.92 -24.71
C VAL A 410 15.49 12.96 -23.20
N GLN A 411 14.35 13.49 -22.75
CA GLN A 411 14.01 13.59 -21.33
C GLN A 411 13.74 12.22 -20.72
N ALA A 412 13.14 11.30 -21.49
CA ALA A 412 12.99 9.91 -21.08
C ALA A 412 14.37 9.28 -20.86
N PHE A 413 15.31 9.39 -21.81
CA PHE A 413 16.66 8.83 -21.64
C PHE A 413 17.49 9.50 -20.55
N ASP A 414 17.35 10.81 -20.34
CA ASP A 414 17.99 11.52 -19.22
C ASP A 414 17.51 11.00 -17.85
N SER A 415 16.23 10.61 -17.75
CA SER A 415 15.63 10.12 -16.50
C SER A 415 15.76 8.61 -16.28
N LEU A 416 15.98 7.83 -17.35
CA LEU A 416 16.03 6.37 -17.33
C LEU A 416 17.43 5.82 -17.63
N ALA A 417 17.92 6.06 -18.86
CA ALA A 417 19.14 5.46 -19.37
C ALA A 417 20.39 6.01 -18.68
N ILE A 418 20.49 7.34 -18.51
CA ILE A 418 21.65 7.94 -17.82
C ILE A 418 21.78 7.38 -16.39
N PRO A 419 20.76 7.41 -15.51
CA PRO A 419 20.85 6.79 -14.19
C PRO A 419 21.18 5.29 -14.21
N ALA A 420 20.66 4.52 -15.17
CA ALA A 420 20.99 3.10 -15.31
C ALA A 420 22.47 2.88 -15.64
N LEU A 421 23.04 3.68 -16.54
CA LEU A 421 24.46 3.67 -16.87
C LEU A 421 25.34 4.08 -15.68
N MET A 422 24.93 5.09 -14.92
CA MET A 422 25.61 5.49 -13.68
C MET A 422 25.63 4.34 -12.65
N GLN A 423 24.50 3.65 -12.51
CA GLN A 423 24.34 2.53 -11.59
C GLN A 423 25.20 1.35 -12.02
N ALA A 424 25.18 0.97 -13.30
CA ALA A 424 26.04 -0.07 -13.88
C ALA A 424 27.53 0.20 -13.60
N ARG A 425 27.99 1.43 -13.86
CA ARG A 425 29.39 1.83 -13.60
C ARG A 425 29.75 1.74 -12.12
N THR A 426 28.83 2.14 -11.25
CA THR A 426 29.02 2.11 -9.80
C THR A 426 29.09 0.66 -9.32
N ASP A 427 28.17 -0.18 -9.75
CA ASP A 427 28.10 -1.58 -9.33
C ASP A 427 29.29 -2.40 -9.84
N LEU A 428 29.80 -2.14 -11.05
CA LEU A 428 31.05 -2.72 -11.54
C LEU A 428 32.24 -2.33 -10.65
N ARG A 429 32.38 -1.03 -10.31
CA ARG A 429 33.46 -0.55 -9.44
C ARG A 429 33.43 -1.14 -8.04
N HIS A 430 32.24 -1.43 -7.55
CA HIS A 430 32.04 -2.08 -6.25
C HIS A 430 32.11 -3.62 -6.32
N GLY A 431 32.29 -4.19 -7.51
CA GLY A 431 32.35 -5.64 -7.74
C GLY A 431 31.02 -6.34 -7.44
N LYS A 432 29.89 -5.64 -7.63
CA LYS A 432 28.54 -6.21 -7.52
C LYS A 432 28.08 -6.85 -8.82
N ILE A 433 28.53 -6.30 -9.94
CA ILE A 433 28.43 -6.92 -11.26
C ILE A 433 29.84 -7.11 -11.83
N ASP A 434 30.00 -8.07 -12.73
CA ASP A 434 31.23 -8.26 -13.50
C ASP A 434 31.16 -7.56 -14.89
N THR A 435 32.24 -7.69 -15.67
CA THR A 435 32.34 -7.07 -16.99
C THR A 435 31.40 -7.69 -18.00
N ASP A 436 31.10 -8.99 -17.88
CA ASP A 436 30.24 -9.69 -18.82
C ASP A 436 28.77 -9.27 -18.59
N GLU A 437 28.34 -9.19 -17.32
CA GLU A 437 27.03 -8.65 -16.93
C GLU A 437 26.87 -7.18 -17.34
N GLN A 438 27.95 -6.37 -17.28
CA GLN A 438 27.92 -5.00 -17.79
C GLN A 438 27.72 -4.96 -19.31
N ASN A 439 28.40 -5.82 -20.06
CA ASN A 439 28.29 -5.86 -21.51
C ASN A 439 26.88 -6.31 -21.94
N GLU A 440 26.31 -7.32 -21.28
CA GLU A 440 24.94 -7.77 -21.50
C GLU A 440 23.93 -6.64 -21.24
N LEU A 441 24.08 -5.89 -20.16
CA LEU A 441 23.25 -4.70 -19.90
C LEU A 441 23.36 -3.65 -21.00
N ILE A 442 24.57 -3.42 -21.52
CA ILE A 442 24.83 -2.47 -22.61
C ILE A 442 24.16 -2.95 -23.91
N ASP A 443 24.24 -4.24 -24.22
CA ASP A 443 23.59 -4.85 -25.38
C ASP A 443 22.07 -4.73 -25.28
N ASN A 444 21.51 -4.98 -24.09
CA ASN A 444 20.08 -4.86 -23.82
C ASN A 444 19.59 -3.42 -23.97
N LEU A 445 20.33 -2.45 -23.42
CA LEU A 445 19.97 -1.04 -23.58
C LEU A 445 20.11 -0.60 -25.04
N THR A 446 21.09 -1.13 -25.77
CA THR A 446 21.23 -0.87 -27.21
C THR A 446 20.04 -1.41 -27.99
N ALA A 447 19.49 -2.57 -27.62
CA ALA A 447 18.29 -3.12 -28.21
C ALA A 447 17.06 -2.23 -27.96
N VAL A 448 16.84 -1.76 -26.73
CA VAL A 448 15.76 -0.79 -26.39
C VAL A 448 15.90 0.48 -27.23
N ILE A 449 17.10 1.03 -27.33
CA ILE A 449 17.35 2.26 -28.11
C ILE A 449 17.13 2.05 -29.62
N LYS A 450 17.27 0.82 -30.13
CA LYS A 450 17.04 0.49 -31.54
C LYS A 450 15.56 0.43 -31.90
N GLU A 451 14.68 0.11 -30.96
CA GLU A 451 13.23 0.09 -31.17
C GLU A 451 12.68 1.47 -31.56
N TYR A 452 13.26 2.53 -30.98
CA TYR A 452 12.92 3.92 -31.30
C TYR A 452 13.64 4.47 -32.56
N GLU A 453 14.28 3.62 -33.37
CA GLU A 453 15.00 4.01 -34.60
C GLU A 453 14.07 4.06 -35.84
N GLU A 454 12.91 3.38 -35.81
CA GLU A 454 12.12 3.12 -37.01
C GLU A 454 11.25 4.29 -37.50
N GLU A 455 10.98 5.32 -36.67
CA GLU A 455 10.13 6.46 -37.09
C GLU A 455 10.88 7.58 -37.84
N THR A 456 12.23 7.60 -37.83
CA THR A 456 12.99 8.77 -38.32
C THR A 456 13.51 8.63 -39.76
N LYS A 457 13.59 7.40 -40.31
CA LYS A 457 14.19 7.15 -41.63
C LYS A 457 13.28 7.46 -42.83
N GLU A 458 11.99 7.69 -42.64
CA GLU A 458 11.08 8.01 -43.76
C GLU A 458 11.16 9.48 -44.22
N ASN A 459 11.76 10.39 -43.43
CA ASN A 459 11.83 11.83 -43.77
C ASN A 459 13.15 12.30 -44.42
N GLU A 460 14.19 11.46 -44.53
CA GLU A 460 15.52 11.87 -45.01
C GLU A 460 15.67 12.04 -46.55
N LYS A 461 14.58 12.03 -47.30
CA LYS A 461 14.61 12.28 -48.75
C LYS A 461 14.17 13.69 -49.11
N GLN A 462 14.81 14.73 -48.57
CA GLN A 462 14.82 16.04 -49.22
C GLN A 462 15.90 17.00 -48.69
N GLU A 463 16.60 17.59 -49.69
CA GLU A 463 17.45 18.80 -49.67
C GLU A 463 18.81 18.78 -48.94
N GLN A 464 19.86 18.97 -49.76
CA GLN A 464 21.25 19.21 -49.37
C GLN A 464 21.44 20.69 -49.01
N THR A 465 21.27 21.01 -47.73
CA THR A 465 21.88 22.18 -47.08
C THR A 465 23.27 21.80 -46.56
N GLU A 466 24.22 22.75 -46.53
CA GLU A 466 25.50 22.57 -45.82
C GLU A 466 25.20 22.42 -44.32
N ARG A 467 25.29 21.19 -43.79
CA ARG A 467 25.03 20.89 -42.38
C ARG A 467 26.31 21.02 -41.56
N ASN A 468 26.17 21.48 -40.33
CA ASN A 468 27.27 21.50 -39.38
C ASN A 468 27.64 20.07 -38.97
N ILE A 469 28.93 19.73 -39.08
CA ILE A 469 29.43 18.39 -38.74
C ILE A 469 29.77 18.33 -37.25
N ILE A 470 29.05 17.50 -36.51
CA ILE A 470 29.29 17.22 -35.09
C ILE A 470 30.06 15.91 -34.96
N LEU A 471 31.21 15.95 -34.27
CA LEU A 471 31.92 14.75 -33.85
C LEU A 471 31.67 14.49 -32.37
N VAL A 472 30.98 13.39 -32.05
CA VAL A 472 30.77 12.93 -30.68
C VAL A 472 31.87 11.94 -30.29
N ILE A 473 32.55 12.26 -29.19
CA ILE A 473 33.77 11.61 -28.71
C ILE A 473 33.49 11.02 -27.32
N PRO A 474 33.26 9.71 -27.22
CA PRO A 474 33.18 9.01 -25.95
C PRO A 474 34.46 9.21 -25.15
N ALA A 475 34.34 9.49 -23.85
CA ALA A 475 35.51 9.83 -23.06
C ALA A 475 36.41 8.63 -22.78
N ARG A 476 35.90 7.45 -22.43
CA ARG A 476 36.82 6.37 -22.01
C ARG A 476 36.37 4.93 -22.18
N ASP A 477 35.09 4.62 -21.93
CA ASP A 477 34.63 3.23 -21.85
C ASP A 477 33.32 3.00 -22.60
N SER A 478 32.87 1.74 -22.63
CA SER A 478 31.66 1.30 -23.33
C SER A 478 30.37 1.96 -22.82
N ILE A 479 30.34 2.42 -21.56
CA ILE A 479 29.22 3.22 -21.04
C ILE A 479 29.24 4.63 -21.67
N ASP A 480 30.42 5.23 -21.81
CA ASP A 480 30.54 6.52 -22.50
C ASP A 480 30.20 6.38 -24.01
N ASP A 481 30.51 5.23 -24.63
CA ASP A 481 30.12 4.92 -26.01
C ASP A 481 28.60 4.89 -26.17
N LEU A 482 27.91 4.21 -25.26
CA LEU A 482 26.45 4.10 -25.31
C LEU A 482 25.77 5.43 -25.01
N ALA A 483 26.30 6.23 -24.08
CA ALA A 483 25.81 7.58 -23.83
C ALA A 483 25.98 8.49 -25.06
N ALA A 484 27.07 8.35 -25.81
CA ALA A 484 27.26 9.04 -27.08
C ALA A 484 26.27 8.57 -28.16
N GLN A 485 25.96 7.28 -28.24
CA GLN A 485 24.93 6.76 -29.15
C GLN A 485 23.55 7.34 -28.83
N ILE A 486 23.17 7.36 -27.55
CA ILE A 486 21.91 7.97 -27.08
C ILE A 486 21.86 9.45 -27.46
N LEU A 487 22.97 10.18 -27.25
CA LEU A 487 23.05 11.60 -27.62
C LEU A 487 22.86 11.79 -29.12
N ILE A 488 23.57 11.04 -29.97
CA ILE A 488 23.45 11.16 -31.43
C ILE A 488 22.01 10.91 -31.87
N LYS A 489 21.37 9.86 -31.35
CA LYS A 489 19.96 9.55 -31.64
C LYS A 489 18.98 10.61 -31.14
N SER A 490 19.41 11.45 -30.21
CA SER A 490 18.61 12.51 -29.64
C SER A 490 18.83 13.87 -30.33
N ILE A 491 19.87 14.01 -31.17
CA ILE A 491 20.14 15.24 -31.91
C ILE A 491 19.23 15.27 -33.15
N PRO A 492 18.52 16.39 -33.43
CA PRO A 492 17.75 16.53 -34.66
C PRO A 492 18.67 16.46 -35.89
N HIS A 493 18.47 15.45 -36.74
CA HIS A 493 19.28 15.19 -37.94
C HIS A 493 19.02 16.17 -39.09
N GLU A 494 18.01 17.04 -38.96
CA GLU A 494 17.69 18.08 -39.94
C GLU A 494 18.83 19.12 -40.04
N ASP A 495 19.42 19.49 -38.90
CA ASP A 495 20.39 20.59 -38.81
C ASP A 495 21.85 20.12 -38.78
N PHE A 496 22.11 18.89 -38.33
CA PHE A 496 23.46 18.39 -38.06
C PHE A 496 23.79 17.06 -38.74
N GLU A 497 25.02 16.93 -39.24
CA GLU A 497 25.61 15.65 -39.61
C GLU A 497 26.46 15.12 -38.44
N CYS A 498 25.99 14.05 -37.80
CA CYS A 498 26.61 13.51 -36.58
C CYS A 498 27.47 12.27 -36.87
N HIS A 499 28.71 12.28 -36.37
CA HIS A 499 29.63 11.14 -36.43
C HIS A 499 30.06 10.73 -35.02
N GLN A 500 30.20 9.42 -34.78
CA GLN A 500 30.68 8.87 -33.52
C GLN A 500 32.08 8.28 -33.64
N LEU A 501 32.92 8.50 -32.63
CA LEU A 501 34.16 7.73 -32.42
C LEU A 501 33.97 6.60 -31.42
N ASN A 502 34.84 5.60 -31.48
CA ASN A 502 34.92 4.55 -30.47
C ASN A 502 35.81 4.98 -29.29
N SER A 503 35.38 4.74 -28.05
CA SER A 503 36.13 5.03 -26.82
C SER A 503 37.50 4.34 -26.74
N LEU A 504 37.70 3.23 -27.46
CA LEU A 504 38.97 2.50 -27.54
C LEU A 504 40.00 3.15 -28.48
N GLY A 505 39.61 4.19 -29.22
CA GLY A 505 40.49 4.92 -30.14
C GLY A 505 41.59 5.71 -29.41
N LEU A 506 42.75 5.86 -30.05
CA LEU A 506 43.81 6.71 -29.51
C LEU A 506 43.44 8.18 -29.68
N ALA A 507 43.81 9.04 -28.73
CA ALA A 507 43.57 10.49 -28.86
C ALA A 507 44.19 11.11 -30.13
N THR A 508 45.19 10.48 -30.73
CA THR A 508 45.76 10.89 -32.03
C THR A 508 44.82 10.59 -33.20
N GLU A 509 44.10 9.47 -33.14
CA GLU A 509 43.08 9.08 -34.12
C GLU A 509 41.91 10.05 -34.09
N THR A 510 41.45 10.43 -32.89
CA THR A 510 40.43 11.47 -32.68
C THR A 510 40.78 12.76 -33.43
N LEU A 511 42.02 13.23 -33.33
CA LEU A 511 42.46 14.46 -34.00
C LEU A 511 42.50 14.31 -35.52
N THR A 512 42.92 13.14 -36.02
CA THR A 512 42.92 12.84 -37.46
C THR A 512 41.51 12.85 -38.03
N VAL A 513 40.53 12.28 -37.31
CA VAL A 513 39.13 12.24 -37.75
C VAL A 513 38.50 13.64 -37.75
N ILE A 514 38.80 14.47 -36.74
CA ILE A 514 38.39 15.88 -36.75
C ILE A 514 38.91 16.60 -38.00
N GLU A 515 40.18 16.39 -38.37
CA GLU A 515 40.81 17.00 -39.54
C GLU A 515 40.21 16.48 -40.86
N GLN A 516 39.92 15.18 -40.95
CA GLN A 516 39.35 14.54 -42.14
C GLN A 516 37.90 14.95 -42.39
N LEU A 517 37.07 14.95 -41.35
CA LEU A 517 35.65 15.31 -41.44
C LEU A 517 35.42 16.82 -41.46
N LYS A 518 36.44 17.63 -41.13
CA LYS A 518 36.31 19.09 -40.93
C LYS A 518 35.19 19.44 -39.94
N ALA A 519 35.11 18.70 -38.84
CA ALA A 519 34.10 18.91 -37.81
C ALA A 519 34.19 20.33 -37.21
N SER A 520 33.07 21.06 -37.18
CA SER A 520 32.97 22.39 -36.57
C SER A 520 32.72 22.31 -35.06
N ILE A 521 32.12 21.21 -34.60
CA ILE A 521 31.78 20.96 -33.20
C ILE A 521 32.32 19.60 -32.76
N ALA A 522 33.00 19.57 -31.61
CA ALA A 522 33.42 18.35 -30.92
C ALA A 522 32.70 18.22 -29.57
N VAL A 523 31.90 17.17 -29.40
CA VAL A 523 31.19 16.87 -28.15
C VAL A 523 31.92 15.75 -27.43
N ILE A 524 32.48 16.01 -26.25
CA ILE A 524 33.11 14.97 -25.42
C ILE A 524 32.05 14.43 -24.45
N ALA A 525 31.60 13.20 -24.66
CA ALA A 525 30.54 12.56 -23.89
C ALA A 525 31.13 11.71 -22.76
N SER A 526 30.67 11.91 -21.52
CA SER A 526 31.07 11.09 -20.38
C SER A 526 29.95 10.96 -19.35
N VAL A 527 29.83 9.78 -18.73
CA VAL A 527 28.80 9.51 -17.70
C VAL A 527 29.41 9.61 -16.29
N TYR A 528 28.70 10.15 -15.30
CA TYR A 528 29.15 10.11 -13.90
C TYR A 528 28.91 8.72 -13.28
N PRO A 529 29.78 8.15 -12.40
CA PRO A 529 31.03 8.69 -11.89
C PRO A 529 32.25 8.33 -12.77
N GLY A 530 32.40 8.88 -13.97
CA GLY A 530 33.61 8.73 -14.79
C GLY A 530 34.80 9.59 -14.32
N ASP A 531 36.03 9.19 -14.67
CA ASP A 531 37.24 9.96 -14.37
C ASP A 531 37.27 11.27 -15.18
N LEU A 532 37.39 12.41 -14.50
CA LEU A 532 37.47 13.73 -15.14
C LEU A 532 38.81 13.96 -15.85
N ALA A 533 39.89 13.30 -15.42
CA ALA A 533 41.23 13.53 -15.96
C ALA A 533 41.30 13.25 -17.47
N HIS A 534 40.59 12.21 -17.94
CA HIS A 534 40.59 11.86 -19.35
C HIS A 534 39.80 12.87 -20.20
N THR A 535 38.63 13.32 -19.74
CA THR A 535 37.86 14.39 -20.40
C THR A 535 38.70 15.67 -20.54
N ILE A 536 39.42 16.05 -19.48
CA ILE A 536 40.35 17.20 -19.50
C ILE A 536 41.47 16.99 -20.52
N TYR A 537 42.05 15.79 -20.57
CA TYR A 537 43.12 15.46 -21.51
C TYR A 537 42.67 15.58 -22.97
N LEU A 538 41.52 15.00 -23.33
CA LEU A 538 40.94 15.10 -24.68
C LEU A 538 40.65 16.56 -25.05
N CYS A 539 39.98 17.31 -24.16
CA CYS A 539 39.68 18.72 -24.37
C CYS A 539 40.95 19.54 -24.64
N LYS A 540 41.98 19.37 -23.82
CA LYS A 540 43.27 20.06 -23.98
C LYS A 540 43.94 19.71 -25.31
N ARG A 541 43.93 18.43 -25.71
CA ARG A 541 44.52 17.95 -26.97
C ARG A 541 43.81 18.54 -28.19
N ILE A 542 42.48 18.53 -28.18
CA ILE A 542 41.65 19.09 -29.26
C ILE A 542 41.87 20.59 -29.37
N ARG A 543 41.74 21.35 -28.28
CA ARG A 543 41.95 22.81 -28.28
C ARG A 543 43.36 23.20 -28.74
N THR A 544 44.38 22.42 -28.39
CA THR A 544 45.77 22.70 -28.79
C THR A 544 45.96 22.55 -30.31
N ARG A 545 45.29 21.58 -30.93
CA ARG A 545 45.42 21.30 -32.38
C ARG A 545 44.46 22.13 -33.23
N PHE A 546 43.27 22.40 -32.70
CA PHE A 546 42.18 23.14 -33.37
C PHE A 546 41.71 24.29 -32.47
N PRO A 547 42.34 25.47 -32.56
CA PRO A 547 42.00 26.61 -31.72
C PRO A 547 40.58 27.16 -31.93
N GLU A 548 40.00 26.96 -33.12
CA GLU A 548 38.70 27.52 -33.51
C GLU A 548 37.52 26.54 -33.34
N ILE A 549 37.76 25.25 -33.07
CA ILE A 549 36.67 24.27 -32.92
C ILE A 549 35.83 24.56 -31.68
N VAL A 550 34.52 24.39 -31.77
CA VAL A 550 33.63 24.47 -30.60
C VAL A 550 33.68 23.16 -29.85
N ILE A 551 34.04 23.19 -28.56
CA ILE A 551 34.12 22.02 -27.70
C ILE A 551 33.00 22.08 -26.66
N VAL A 552 32.10 21.10 -26.71
CA VAL A 552 31.06 20.87 -25.69
C VAL A 552 31.50 19.68 -24.84
N ALA A 553 31.72 19.87 -23.55
CA ALA A 553 32.09 18.80 -22.64
C ALA A 553 30.87 18.35 -21.81
N SER A 554 30.27 17.21 -22.18
CA SER A 554 29.07 16.68 -21.55
C SER A 554 29.42 15.65 -20.47
N ARG A 555 29.02 15.93 -19.23
CA ARG A 555 29.20 15.05 -18.05
C ARG A 555 27.85 14.61 -17.50
N PHE A 556 27.24 13.62 -18.14
CA PHE A 556 25.89 13.17 -17.86
C PHE A 556 25.71 12.63 -16.43
N GLY A 557 24.60 12.98 -15.79
CA GLY A 557 24.18 12.42 -14.49
C GLY A 557 24.78 13.10 -13.26
N MET A 558 25.47 14.23 -13.42
CA MET A 558 25.95 15.03 -12.28
C MET A 558 24.88 15.99 -11.76
N ASN A 559 24.43 15.76 -10.52
CA ASN A 559 23.34 16.55 -9.91
C ASN A 559 23.79 17.42 -8.72
N ASP A 560 24.98 17.21 -8.17
CA ASP A 560 25.49 18.02 -7.04
C ASP A 560 25.97 19.41 -7.51
N PRO A 561 25.33 20.52 -7.10
CA PRO A 561 25.63 21.85 -7.62
C PRO A 561 27.09 22.28 -7.42
N GLN A 562 27.70 21.87 -6.31
CA GLN A 562 29.08 22.23 -5.99
C GLN A 562 30.07 21.49 -6.90
N SER A 563 29.86 20.19 -7.10
CA SER A 563 30.67 19.37 -8.00
C SER A 563 30.51 19.79 -9.46
N VAL A 564 29.29 20.11 -9.91
CA VAL A 564 29.00 20.61 -11.27
C VAL A 564 29.81 21.88 -11.53
N LYS A 565 29.75 22.85 -10.62
CA LYS A 565 30.50 24.11 -10.75
C LYS A 565 32.02 23.88 -10.80
N ASN A 566 32.54 22.99 -9.96
CA ASN A 566 33.97 22.66 -9.94
C ASN A 566 34.45 22.02 -11.25
N ASN A 567 33.69 21.06 -11.77
CA ASN A 567 34.02 20.39 -13.03
C ASN A 567 33.93 21.35 -14.23
N SER A 568 32.91 22.19 -14.25
CA SER A 568 32.75 23.22 -15.29
C SER A 568 33.95 24.16 -15.34
N ASN A 569 34.37 24.70 -14.18
CA ASN A 569 35.55 25.57 -14.11
C ASN A 569 36.83 24.89 -14.63
N LYS A 570 37.05 23.62 -14.30
CA LYS A 570 38.24 22.86 -14.74
C LYS A 570 38.24 22.60 -16.25
N LEU A 571 37.09 22.27 -16.83
CA LEU A 571 36.95 21.99 -18.26
C LEU A 571 37.05 23.27 -19.09
N GLN A 572 36.42 24.36 -18.63
CA GLN A 572 36.54 25.66 -19.28
C GLN A 572 37.99 26.18 -19.25
N ALA A 573 38.71 25.98 -18.13
CA ALA A 573 40.12 26.38 -18.02
C ALA A 573 41.05 25.67 -19.02
N VAL A 574 40.67 24.50 -19.56
CA VAL A 574 41.44 23.78 -20.58
C VAL A 574 40.90 23.95 -22.01
N GLY A 575 39.86 24.77 -22.19
CA GLY A 575 39.38 25.20 -23.49
C GLY A 575 38.02 24.64 -23.91
N ALA A 576 37.20 24.08 -23.02
CA ALA A 576 35.80 23.77 -23.33
C ALA A 576 34.97 25.06 -23.47
N ASN A 577 34.19 25.20 -24.55
CA ASN A 577 33.31 26.35 -24.76
C ASN A 577 32.05 26.25 -23.91
N ARG A 578 31.53 25.03 -23.76
CA ARG A 578 30.33 24.71 -22.98
C ARG A 578 30.55 23.44 -22.17
N VAL A 579 29.91 23.36 -21.00
CA VAL A 579 29.92 22.19 -20.14
C VAL A 579 28.49 21.92 -19.73
N THR A 580 27.99 20.72 -20.02
CA THR A 580 26.60 20.31 -19.79
C THR A 580 26.58 19.03 -18.96
N ASN A 581 25.45 18.75 -18.29
CA ASN A 581 25.32 17.64 -17.35
C ASN A 581 24.16 16.69 -17.68
N THR A 582 23.37 17.01 -18.69
CA THR A 582 22.27 16.17 -19.19
C THR A 582 22.27 16.14 -20.73
N LEU A 583 21.62 15.14 -21.32
CA LEU A 583 21.41 15.03 -22.77
C LEU A 583 20.62 16.24 -23.26
N GLN A 584 19.54 16.60 -22.56
CA GLN A 584 18.71 17.75 -22.91
C GLN A 584 19.49 19.07 -22.90
N GLU A 585 20.30 19.32 -21.87
CA GLU A 585 21.14 20.52 -21.80
C GLU A 585 22.15 20.56 -22.96
N THR A 586 22.68 19.39 -23.35
CA THR A 586 23.62 19.28 -24.48
C THR A 586 22.94 19.64 -25.80
N ILE A 587 21.76 19.12 -26.07
CA ILE A 587 21.01 19.40 -27.30
C ILE A 587 20.62 20.87 -27.39
N ILE A 588 20.11 21.44 -26.28
CA ILE A 588 19.79 22.87 -26.21
C ILE A 588 21.02 23.75 -26.50
N GLU A 589 22.21 23.38 -26.03
CA GLU A 589 23.43 24.12 -26.34
C GLU A 589 23.89 23.94 -27.79
N LEU A 590 23.66 22.77 -28.41
CA LEU A 590 23.94 22.55 -29.83
C LEU A 590 23.02 23.40 -30.73
N GLU A 591 21.72 23.42 -30.47
CA GLU A 591 20.76 24.25 -31.20
C GLU A 591 21.09 25.75 -31.10
N LYS A 592 21.54 26.22 -29.93
CA LYS A 592 22.00 27.61 -29.77
C LYS A 592 23.23 27.94 -30.61
N LEU A 593 24.12 26.97 -30.81
CA LEU A 593 25.34 27.18 -31.60
C LEU A 593 25.02 27.31 -33.09
N ASP A 594 24.05 26.54 -33.58
CA ASP A 594 23.58 26.64 -34.97
C ASP A 594 22.95 28.01 -35.28
N LEU A 595 22.13 28.51 -34.35
CA LEU A 595 21.51 29.84 -34.47
C LEU A 595 22.52 31.01 -34.47
N LEU A 596 23.69 30.84 -33.83
CA LEU A 596 24.71 31.89 -33.74
C LEU A 596 25.56 31.99 -35.01
N ASP A 597 25.83 30.87 -35.70
CA ASP A 597 26.59 30.86 -36.96
C ASP A 597 25.80 31.46 -38.15
N LEU A 598 24.46 31.48 -38.09
CA LEU A 598 23.60 32.20 -39.03
C LEU A 598 23.66 33.74 -38.91
N SER A 599 24.27 34.27 -37.83
CA SER A 599 24.34 35.72 -37.57
C SER A 599 25.69 36.36 -37.89
N SER A 600 26.73 35.56 -38.15
CA SER A 600 28.10 36.02 -38.44
C SER A 600 28.41 36.17 -39.94
N THR A 601 27.44 35.84 -40.81
CA THR A 601 27.56 35.87 -42.29
C THR A 601 26.54 36.81 -42.96
N LYS A 602 26.33 38.02 -42.41
CA LYS A 602 25.71 39.13 -43.13
C LYS A 602 26.56 40.40 -43.14
#